data_AF-A0A7J7LHR2-F1
#
_entry.id   AF-A0A7J7LHR2-F1
#
_cell.length_a   1.000
_cell.length_b   1.000
_cell.length_c   1.000
_cell.angle_alpha   90.00
_cell.angle_beta   90.00
_cell.angle_gamma   90.00
#
_symmetry.space_group_name_H-M   'P 1'
#
loop_
_entity.id
_entity.type
_entity.pdbx_description
1 polymer ?
#
loop_
_entity_poly.entity_id
_entity_poly.type
_entity_poly.pdbx_seq_one_letter_code
_entity_poly.pdbx_strand_id
1 'polypeptide(L)'
;MVRQGSVPQEIAPDSTHSYVSGEKNAKVLIVGLSYIPKDINARPRGEDAHFICIRGQAFGVANGVSGWVSEGVDAGEYARELMTHVVLAIEQQSTSCFDLKTILNDAYENTKAKG
;
A
#
# COMPACT_ATOMS: atom_id res chain seq x y z
N MET A 1 -2.97 31.29 8.40
CA MET A 1 -2.14 30.50 7.48
C MET A 1 -2.82 29.16 7.29
N VAL A 2 -3.58 29.03 6.20
CA VAL A 2 -4.46 27.89 5.94
C VAL A 2 -3.60 26.71 5.49
N ARG A 3 -3.56 25.63 6.26
CA ARG A 3 -3.01 24.34 5.80
C ARG A 3 -4.01 23.78 4.80
N GLN A 4 -3.68 23.82 3.51
CA GLN A 4 -4.44 23.08 2.51
C GLN A 4 -4.21 21.59 2.77
N GLY A 5 -5.29 20.88 3.14
CA GLY A 5 -5.31 19.43 3.18
C GLY A 5 -5.24 18.88 1.76
N SER A 6 -4.27 18.01 1.50
CA SER A 6 -4.18 17.25 0.26
C SER A 6 -5.30 16.22 0.26
N VAL A 7 -6.19 16.31 -0.72
CA VAL A 7 -7.16 15.27 -1.06
C VAL A 7 -6.40 13.98 -1.41
N PRO A 8 -6.85 12.77 -1.02
CA PRO A 8 -6.28 11.53 -1.53
C PRO A 8 -6.43 11.52 -3.06
N GLN A 9 -5.33 11.71 -3.78
CA GLN A 9 -5.36 11.62 -5.23
C GLN A 9 -5.50 10.15 -5.62
N GLU A 10 -6.53 9.87 -6.40
CA GLU A 10 -6.73 8.61 -7.12
C GLU A 10 -5.44 8.25 -7.88
N ILE A 11 -4.87 7.08 -7.58
CA ILE A 11 -3.59 6.63 -8.11
C ILE A 11 -3.80 6.20 -9.56
N ALA A 12 -3.37 7.06 -10.49
CA ALA A 12 -3.24 6.70 -11.89
C ALA A 12 -2.19 5.57 -12.04
N PRO A 13 -2.38 4.61 -12.96
CA PRO A 13 -1.54 3.42 -13.10
C PRO A 13 -0.09 3.69 -13.56
N ASP A 14 0.28 4.94 -13.86
CA ASP A 14 1.58 5.32 -14.44
C ASP A 14 2.17 6.60 -13.81
N SER A 15 2.29 6.66 -12.48
CA SER A 15 3.01 7.75 -11.82
C SER A 15 4.35 7.28 -11.25
N THR A 16 5.44 7.71 -11.91
CA THR A 16 6.80 7.57 -11.37
C THR A 16 7.05 8.69 -10.36
N HIS A 17 7.38 8.34 -9.11
CA HIS A 17 7.74 9.31 -8.08
C HIS A 17 9.17 9.10 -7.59
N SER A 18 9.99 10.15 -7.63
CA SER A 18 11.37 10.17 -7.13
C SER A 18 11.54 11.22 -6.04
N TYR A 19 12.24 10.88 -4.96
CA TYR A 19 12.60 11.80 -3.88
C TYR A 19 14.12 11.77 -3.65
N VAL A 20 14.73 12.93 -3.45
CA VAL A 20 16.18 13.07 -3.17
C VAL A 20 16.35 13.62 -1.75
N SER A 21 17.02 12.87 -0.89
CA SER A 21 17.40 13.31 0.46
C SER A 21 18.70 14.13 0.39
N GLY A 22 18.80 15.21 1.20
CA GLY A 22 19.91 16.16 1.20
C GLY A 22 21.18 15.71 1.93
N GLU A 23 21.31 14.42 2.28
CA GLU A 23 22.53 13.92 2.94
C GLU A 23 23.59 13.50 1.93
N LYS A 24 24.86 13.79 2.23
CA LYS A 24 26.03 13.60 1.34
C LYS A 24 26.32 12.13 0.92
N ASN A 25 25.49 11.16 1.32
CA ASN A 25 25.53 9.75 0.88
C ASN A 25 24.12 9.12 0.79
N ALA A 26 23.07 9.92 0.57
CA ALA A 26 21.70 9.41 0.51
C ALA A 26 21.53 8.40 -0.63
N LYS A 27 21.07 7.19 -0.31
CA LYS A 27 20.63 6.23 -1.32
C LYS A 27 19.26 6.65 -1.82
N VAL A 28 19.09 6.67 -3.13
CA VAL A 28 17.82 6.97 -3.78
C VAL A 28 17.12 5.66 -4.09
N LEU A 29 15.89 5.50 -3.61
CA LEU A 29 15.00 4.42 -4.00
C LEU A 29 14.10 4.94 -5.14
N ILE A 30 14.18 4.29 -6.30
CA ILE A 30 13.28 4.55 -7.45
C ILE A 30 12.38 3.32 -7.57
N VAL A 31 11.06 3.52 -7.49
CA VAL A 31 10.07 2.45 -7.57
C VAL A 31 9.17 2.67 -8.77
N GLY A 32 8.99 1.63 -9.57
CA GLY A 32 7.96 1.54 -10.60
C GLY A 32 7.00 0.40 -10.27
N LEU A 33 5.79 0.47 -10.82
CA LEU A 33 4.71 -0.47 -10.60
C LEU A 33 4.10 -0.87 -11.94
N SER A 34 3.72 -2.14 -12.07
CA SER A 34 2.79 -2.61 -13.08
C SER A 34 1.92 -3.68 -12.46
N TYR A 35 0.61 -3.64 -12.70
CA TYR A 35 -0.35 -4.60 -12.15
C TYR A 35 -1.25 -5.14 -13.25
N ILE A 36 -1.21 -6.46 -13.46
CA ILE A 36 -1.96 -7.16 -14.49
C ILE A 36 -2.82 -8.22 -13.79
N PRO A 37 -4.07 -7.89 -13.41
CA PRO A 37 -4.93 -8.83 -12.72
C PRO A 37 -5.34 -9.98 -13.66
N LYS A 38 -5.64 -11.15 -13.07
CA LYS A 38 -6.29 -12.23 -13.81
C LYS A 38 -7.66 -11.75 -14.30
N ASP A 39 -7.99 -12.06 -15.55
CA ASP A 39 -9.27 -11.71 -16.16
C ASP A 39 -10.40 -12.58 -15.58
N ILE A 40 -10.99 -12.13 -14.47
CA ILE A 40 -12.10 -12.76 -13.79
C ILE A 40 -13.18 -11.70 -13.57
N ASN A 41 -14.33 -11.84 -14.24
CA ASN A 41 -15.44 -10.88 -14.18
C ASN A 41 -15.89 -10.55 -12.74
N ALA A 42 -15.89 -11.54 -11.85
CA ALA A 42 -16.29 -11.34 -10.46
C ALA A 42 -15.25 -10.56 -9.62
N ARG A 43 -13.98 -10.52 -10.06
CA ARG A 43 -12.85 -9.91 -9.35
C ARG A 43 -11.96 -9.13 -10.32
N PRO A 44 -12.49 -8.05 -10.95
CA PRO A 44 -11.78 -7.32 -12.00
C PRO A 44 -10.53 -6.58 -11.49
N ARG A 45 -10.44 -6.37 -10.17
CA ARG A 45 -9.27 -5.75 -9.51
C ARG A 45 -8.21 -6.79 -9.09
N GLY A 46 -8.42 -8.07 -9.37
CA GLY A 46 -7.56 -9.17 -8.93
C GLY A 46 -7.52 -9.34 -7.40
N GLU A 47 -6.63 -10.23 -6.95
CA GLU A 47 -6.49 -10.65 -5.55
C GLU A 47 -5.31 -10.01 -4.83
N ASP A 48 -4.41 -9.34 -5.57
CA ASP A 48 -3.21 -8.74 -4.99
C ASP A 48 -3.40 -7.22 -4.80
N ALA A 49 -2.57 -6.66 -3.94
CA ALA A 49 -2.47 -5.23 -3.73
C ALA A 49 -1.03 -4.83 -3.41
N HIS A 50 -0.73 -3.54 -3.50
CA HIS A 50 0.57 -3.00 -3.16
C HIS A 50 0.41 -1.65 -2.46
N PHE A 51 1.50 -1.18 -1.84
CA PHE A 51 1.65 0.23 -1.47
C PHE A 51 3.03 0.74 -1.88
N ILE A 52 3.11 2.05 -2.11
CA ILE A 52 4.36 2.79 -2.27
C ILE A 52 4.29 3.99 -1.33
N CYS A 53 5.24 4.10 -0.40
CA CYS A 53 5.33 5.20 0.54
C CYS A 53 6.64 5.97 0.35
N ILE A 54 6.53 7.17 -0.22
CA ILE A 54 7.70 8.02 -0.52
C ILE A 54 8.35 8.54 0.76
N ARG A 55 7.54 9.02 1.73
CA ARG A 55 8.05 9.58 3.00
C ARG A 55 8.91 8.57 3.76
N GLY A 56 8.50 7.31 3.70
CA GLY A 56 9.14 6.21 4.39
C GLY A 56 10.14 5.40 3.57
N GLN A 57 10.32 5.75 2.30
CA GLN A 57 11.11 4.98 1.34
C GLN A 57 10.82 3.47 1.40
N ALA A 58 9.54 3.11 1.44
CA ALA A 58 9.09 1.74 1.58
C ALA A 58 8.03 1.41 0.53
N PHE A 59 8.01 0.16 0.10
CA PHE A 59 6.94 -0.41 -0.72
C PHE A 59 6.67 -1.83 -0.22
N GLY A 60 5.50 -2.35 -0.55
CA GLY A 60 5.13 -3.72 -0.20
C GLY A 60 4.01 -4.24 -1.09
N VAL A 61 3.86 -5.55 -1.09
CA VAL A 61 2.88 -6.29 -1.89
C VAL A 61 2.18 -7.26 -0.96
N ALA A 62 0.85 -7.35 -1.07
CA ALA A 62 0.03 -8.39 -0.49
C ALA A 62 -0.55 -9.26 -1.60
N ASN A 63 -0.41 -10.58 -1.45
CA ASN A 63 -0.96 -11.56 -2.37
C ASN A 63 -2.19 -12.20 -1.73
N GLY A 64 -3.35 -12.03 -2.36
CA GLY A 64 -4.60 -12.60 -1.86
C GLY A 64 -4.65 -14.12 -2.07
N VAL A 65 -5.07 -14.86 -1.05
CA VAL A 65 -5.15 -16.33 -1.12
C VAL A 65 -6.42 -16.76 -1.85
N SER A 66 -6.29 -17.27 -3.08
CA SER A 66 -7.45 -17.63 -3.93
C SER A 66 -8.40 -18.67 -3.33
N GLY A 67 -7.94 -19.46 -2.34
CA GLY A 67 -8.76 -20.46 -1.65
C GLY A 67 -9.98 -19.87 -0.92
N TRP A 68 -9.93 -18.61 -0.50
CA TRP A 68 -11.04 -17.91 0.18
C TRP A 68 -12.32 -17.82 -0.65
N VAL A 69 -12.22 -18.01 -1.98
CA VAL A 69 -13.40 -18.08 -2.84
C VAL A 69 -14.38 -19.18 -2.43
N SER A 70 -13.90 -20.29 -1.84
CA SER A 70 -14.79 -21.38 -1.39
C SER A 70 -15.68 -20.97 -0.22
N GLU A 71 -15.27 -19.95 0.53
CA GLU A 71 -15.99 -19.36 1.67
C GLU A 71 -16.75 -18.08 1.28
N GLY A 72 -16.80 -17.74 -0.01
CA GLY A 72 -17.43 -16.51 -0.51
C GLY A 72 -16.70 -15.22 -0.12
N VAL A 73 -15.40 -15.30 0.20
CA VAL A 73 -14.58 -14.16 0.62
C VAL A 73 -13.74 -13.63 -0.55
N ASP A 74 -13.74 -12.31 -0.76
CA ASP A 74 -12.84 -11.65 -1.72
C ASP A 74 -11.47 -11.40 -1.08
N ALA A 75 -10.51 -12.31 -1.31
CA ALA A 75 -9.13 -12.15 -0.83
C ALA A 75 -8.46 -10.85 -1.34
N GLY A 76 -8.90 -10.32 -2.49
CA GLY A 76 -8.42 -9.04 -2.98
C GLY A 76 -8.90 -7.86 -2.14
N GLU A 77 -10.08 -7.95 -1.53
CA GLU A 77 -10.58 -6.93 -0.62
C GLU A 77 -9.69 -6.81 0.62
N TYR A 78 -9.34 -7.96 1.21
CA TYR A 78 -8.36 -8.02 2.29
C TYR A 78 -7.02 -7.41 1.92
N ALA A 79 -6.43 -7.85 0.80
CA ALA A 79 -5.14 -7.34 0.36
C ALA A 79 -5.15 -5.81 0.19
N ARG A 80 -6.19 -5.26 -0.45
CA ARG A 80 -6.33 -3.82 -0.66
C ARG A 80 -6.53 -3.04 0.64
N GLU A 81 -7.37 -3.55 1.55
CA GLU A 81 -7.58 -2.90 2.85
C GLU A 81 -6.32 -2.95 3.71
N LEU A 82 -5.60 -4.07 3.74
CA LEU A 82 -4.33 -4.20 4.45
C LEU A 82 -3.30 -3.19 3.95
N MET A 83 -3.08 -3.11 2.63
CA MET A 83 -2.13 -2.15 2.06
C MET A 83 -2.55 -0.69 2.31
N THR A 84 -3.86 -0.41 2.34
CA THR A 84 -4.39 0.92 2.70
C THR A 84 -4.05 1.26 4.15
N HIS A 85 -4.26 0.34 5.09
CA HIS A 85 -3.92 0.55 6.49
C HIS A 85 -2.42 0.67 6.73
N VAL A 86 -1.57 0.00 5.94
CA VAL A 86 -0.11 0.21 6.01
C VAL A 86 0.25 1.68 5.72
N VAL A 87 -0.32 2.26 4.66
CA VAL A 87 -0.07 3.67 4.32
C VAL A 87 -0.53 4.59 5.45
N LEU A 88 -1.74 4.36 5.98
CA LEU A 88 -2.29 5.14 7.08
C LEU A 88 -1.44 5.05 8.35
N ALA A 89 -0.97 3.84 8.70
CA ALA A 89 -0.11 3.63 9.86
C ALA A 89 1.23 4.36 9.69
N ILE A 90 1.83 4.34 8.50
CA ILE A 90 3.05 5.11 8.21
C ILE A 90 2.78 6.62 8.29
N GLU A 91 1.60 7.10 7.86
CA GLU A 91 1.16 8.52 7.94
C GLU A 91 0.93 9.05 9.34
N GLN A 92 0.60 8.16 10.27
CA GLN A 92 0.46 8.52 11.68
C GLN A 92 1.80 8.62 12.42
N GLN A 93 2.88 8.04 11.87
CA GLN A 93 4.21 8.17 12.45
C GLN A 93 4.77 9.59 12.27
N SER A 94 5.34 10.12 13.35
CA SER A 94 6.02 11.42 13.35
C SER A 94 7.44 11.35 12.79
N THR A 95 8.03 10.15 12.73
CA THR A 95 9.38 9.90 12.24
C THR A 95 9.38 9.32 10.83
N SER A 96 10.42 9.63 10.06
CA SER A 96 10.67 9.03 8.75
C SER A 96 11.32 7.65 8.84
N CYS A 97 11.81 7.26 10.03
CA CYS A 97 12.30 5.92 10.33
C CYS A 97 11.24 5.19 11.16
N PHE A 98 10.77 4.05 10.68
CA PHE A 98 9.75 3.23 11.34
C PHE A 98 10.09 1.75 11.20
N ASP A 99 9.63 0.96 12.18
CA ASP A 99 9.68 -0.50 12.10
C ASP A 99 8.50 -1.01 11.26
N LEU A 100 8.80 -1.51 10.07
CA LEU A 100 7.80 -2.08 9.16
C LEU A 100 7.00 -3.22 9.79
N LYS A 101 7.58 -3.98 10.74
CA LYS A 101 6.83 -5.05 11.42
C LYS A 101 5.72 -4.48 12.28
N THR A 102 6.00 -3.43 13.04
CA THR A 102 4.98 -2.74 13.85
C THR A 102 3.91 -2.13 12.96
N ILE A 103 4.31 -1.45 11.88
CA ILE A 103 3.37 -0.89 10.90
C ILE A 103 2.45 -1.98 10.30
N LEU A 104 3.00 -3.14 9.94
CA LEU A 104 2.23 -4.25 9.39
C LEU A 104 1.29 -4.85 10.42
N ASN A 105 1.71 -4.97 11.69
CA ASN A 105 0.85 -5.44 12.77
C ASN A 105 -0.30 -4.46 13.01
N ASP A 106 -0.03 -3.16 13.08
CA ASP A 106 -1.05 -2.13 13.23
C ASP A 106 -2.05 -2.18 12.06
N ALA A 107 -1.54 -2.33 10.83
CA ALA A 107 -2.38 -2.45 9.65
C ALA A 107 -3.25 -3.71 9.66
N TYR A 108 -2.69 -4.83 10.11
CA TYR A 108 -3.40 -6.09 10.30
C TYR A 108 -4.54 -5.94 11.31
N GLU A 109 -4.28 -5.34 12.48
CA GLU A 109 -5.30 -5.15 13.53
C GLU A 109 -6.46 -4.24 13.08
N ASN A 110 -6.17 -3.27 12.21
CA ASN A 110 -7.15 -2.33 11.69
C ASN A 110 -7.93 -2.87 10.47
N THR A 111 -7.42 -3.86 9.76
CA THR A 111 -8.09 -4.47 8.61
C THR A 111 -9.31 -5.28 9.04
N LYS A 112 -10.48 -4.99 8.45
CA LYS A 112 -11.77 -5.63 8.80
C LYS A 112 -12.29 -6.58 7.74
N ALA A 113 -11.84 -6.46 6.49
CA ALA A 113 -12.07 -7.46 5.47
C ALA A 113 -11.59 -8.84 5.95
N LYS A 114 -12.23 -9.88 5.44
CA LYS A 114 -11.84 -11.28 5.69
C LYS A 114 -10.79 -11.69 4.66
N GLY A 115 -9.77 -12.43 5.08
CA GLY A 115 -8.72 -12.95 4.20
C GLY A 115 -7.66 -13.72 4.96
#